data_AF-A0A949JB00-F1
#
_entry.id   AF-A0A949JB00-F1
#
_cell.length_a   1.000
_cell.length_b   1.000
_cell.length_c   1.000
_cell.angle_alpha   90.00
_cell.angle_beta   90.00
_cell.angle_gamma   90.00
#
_symmetry.space_group_name_H-M   'P 1'
#
loop_
_entity.id
_entity.type
_entity.pdbx_description
1 polymer ?
#
loop_
_entity_poly.entity_id
_entity_poly.type
_entity_poly.pdbx_seq_one_letter_code
_entity_poly.pdbx_strand_id
1 'polypeptide(L)'
;MNKIAIPLVVVVVISIVSSYYTYQMKETETQKIDTMKEEINLLETQIAQIGSDISLIETKKTEIQPQIDQEISRQKEIQDQIDSLTIQITDIKKEIEHFEAIDVRDPRFLITTDDPLVRAKVQEITRLCKTKEEKQQAVFEYVRKEIEYVTEGNPRDWSYPRSFLAYKFDFWQLPVETIQWRKGDCEDRSILLCTMMRMVGVSSSDVRVVVGVIHVNGERGGHAWIEFKIGDDWYALESTCPTCNYIPKSVYYDILTPEVLGWFNDAEVHVEDSQDTGGSLTITPFSLS
;
A
#
# COMPACT_ATOMS: atom_id res chain seq x y z
N MET A 1 -103.41 -37.53 74.03
CA MET A 1 -102.59 -37.28 72.82
C MET A 1 -101.55 -36.23 73.16
N ASN A 2 -100.28 -36.62 73.21
CA ASN A 2 -99.18 -35.79 73.68
C ASN A 2 -98.78 -34.74 72.61
N LYS A 3 -99.70 -33.80 72.31
CA LYS A 3 -99.59 -32.87 71.16
C LYS A 3 -98.46 -31.84 71.29
N ILE A 4 -97.84 -31.72 72.47
CA ILE A 4 -96.80 -30.72 72.77
C ILE A 4 -95.39 -31.36 72.82
N ALA A 5 -95.27 -32.66 73.12
CA ALA A 5 -93.97 -33.32 73.28
C ALA A 5 -93.20 -33.51 71.96
N ILE A 6 -93.91 -33.86 70.87
CA ILE A 6 -93.31 -34.05 69.54
C ILE A 6 -92.70 -32.76 68.98
N PRO A 7 -93.40 -31.60 68.95
CA PRO A 7 -92.80 -30.37 68.44
C PRO A 7 -91.64 -29.87 69.32
N LEU A 8 -91.67 -30.11 70.63
CA LEU A 8 -90.56 -29.74 71.53
C LEU A 8 -89.29 -30.56 71.24
N VAL A 9 -89.43 -31.88 71.03
CA VAL A 9 -88.30 -32.75 70.66
C VAL A 9 -87.74 -32.37 69.30
N VAL A 10 -88.59 -32.02 68.33
CA VAL A 10 -88.15 -31.55 67.00
C VAL A 10 -87.35 -30.24 67.11
N VAL A 11 -87.81 -29.28 67.93
CA VAL A 11 -87.07 -28.02 68.17
C VAL A 11 -85.72 -28.26 68.84
N VAL A 12 -85.65 -29.18 69.82
CA VAL A 12 -84.39 -29.53 70.49
C VAL A 12 -83.42 -30.21 69.53
N VAL A 13 -83.90 -31.13 68.68
CA VAL A 13 -83.06 -31.80 67.67
C VAL A 13 -82.57 -30.81 66.61
N ILE A 14 -83.43 -29.91 66.13
CA ILE A 14 -83.03 -28.84 65.20
C ILE A 14 -81.98 -27.92 65.83
N SER A 15 -82.12 -27.56 67.11
CA SER A 15 -81.11 -26.75 67.83
C SER A 15 -79.77 -27.48 67.98
N ILE A 16 -79.77 -28.78 68.30
CA ILE A 16 -78.54 -29.56 68.43
C ILE A 16 -77.85 -29.71 67.06
N VAL A 17 -78.61 -30.03 66.01
CA VAL A 17 -78.09 -30.14 64.65
C VAL A 17 -77.57 -28.79 64.15
N SER A 18 -78.32 -27.70 64.37
CA SER A 18 -77.87 -26.34 64.02
C SER A 18 -76.60 -25.98 64.79
N SER A 19 -76.52 -26.26 66.08
CA SER A 19 -75.32 -26.01 66.89
C SER A 19 -74.11 -26.81 66.39
N TYR A 20 -74.31 -28.09 66.03
CA TYR A 20 -73.27 -28.94 65.44
C TYR A 20 -72.78 -28.42 64.09
N TYR A 21 -73.67 -28.01 63.20
CA TYR A 21 -73.28 -27.40 61.93
C TYR A 21 -72.55 -26.06 62.13
N THR A 22 -72.99 -25.22 63.07
CA THR A 22 -72.30 -23.96 63.39
C THR A 22 -70.91 -24.22 63.97
N TYR A 23 -70.76 -25.23 64.81
CA TYR A 23 -69.46 -25.65 65.37
C TYR A 23 -68.51 -26.16 64.29
N GLN A 24 -68.99 -27.07 63.42
CA GLN A 24 -68.21 -27.60 62.30
C GLN A 24 -67.76 -26.51 61.33
N MET A 25 -68.68 -25.59 60.98
CA MET A 25 -68.36 -24.43 60.13
C MET A 25 -67.25 -23.58 60.76
N LYS A 26 -67.37 -23.27 62.07
CA LYS A 26 -66.37 -22.49 62.80
C LYS A 26 -65.01 -23.21 62.88
N GLU A 27 -65.00 -24.52 63.03
CA GLU A 27 -63.77 -25.31 63.05
C GLU A 27 -63.08 -25.32 61.68
N THR A 28 -63.82 -25.51 60.58
CA THR A 28 -63.26 -25.37 59.22
C THR A 28 -62.77 -23.96 58.90
N GLU A 29 -63.44 -22.90 59.37
CA GLU A 29 -62.96 -21.52 59.21
C GLU A 29 -61.66 -21.29 59.99
N THR A 30 -61.56 -21.82 61.21
CA THR A 30 -60.34 -21.73 62.03
C THR A 30 -59.17 -22.44 61.32
N GLN A 31 -59.42 -23.62 60.77
CA GLN A 31 -58.43 -24.40 60.03
C GLN A 31 -57.92 -23.64 58.78
N LYS A 32 -58.84 -23.01 58.02
CA LYS A 32 -58.47 -22.16 56.87
C LYS A 32 -57.64 -20.96 57.28
N ILE A 33 -57.98 -20.30 58.39
CA ILE A 33 -57.23 -19.16 58.92
C ILE A 33 -55.81 -19.59 59.29
N ASP A 34 -55.64 -20.75 59.92
CA ASP A 34 -54.32 -21.24 60.31
C ASP A 34 -53.48 -21.65 59.09
N THR A 35 -54.07 -22.30 58.08
CA THR A 35 -53.39 -22.56 56.79
C THR A 35 -52.98 -21.26 56.10
N MET A 36 -53.86 -20.26 56.05
CA MET A 36 -53.52 -18.95 55.47
C MET A 36 -52.38 -18.24 56.22
N LYS A 37 -52.29 -18.37 57.55
CA LYS A 37 -51.17 -17.83 58.31
C LYS A 37 -49.85 -18.53 57.97
N GLU A 38 -49.87 -19.85 57.81
CA GLU A 38 -48.69 -20.61 57.38
C GLU A 38 -48.22 -20.18 55.98
N GLU A 39 -49.16 -20.00 55.04
CA GLU A 39 -48.88 -19.48 53.70
C GLU A 39 -48.31 -18.05 53.74
N ILE A 40 -48.87 -17.17 54.57
CA ILE A 40 -48.37 -15.80 54.75
C ILE A 40 -46.92 -15.82 55.30
N ASN A 41 -46.65 -16.60 56.33
CA ASN A 41 -45.30 -16.72 56.91
C ASN A 41 -44.28 -17.26 55.88
N LEU A 42 -44.71 -18.21 55.05
CA LEU A 42 -43.88 -18.75 53.97
C LEU A 42 -43.58 -17.67 52.92
N LEU A 43 -44.58 -16.90 52.51
CA LEU A 43 -44.43 -15.80 51.56
C LEU A 43 -43.53 -14.70 52.13
N GLU A 44 -43.66 -14.36 53.41
CA GLU A 44 -42.79 -13.38 54.08
C GLU A 44 -41.33 -13.83 54.08
N THR A 45 -41.08 -15.12 54.34
CA THR A 45 -39.73 -15.71 54.28
C THR A 45 -39.16 -15.66 52.86
N GLN A 46 -39.98 -15.97 51.85
CA GLN A 46 -39.57 -15.90 50.44
C GLN A 46 -39.26 -14.45 50.01
N ILE A 47 -40.07 -13.47 50.43
CA ILE A 47 -39.83 -12.05 50.15
C ILE A 47 -38.51 -11.60 50.77
N ALA A 48 -38.21 -12.01 52.01
CA ALA A 48 -36.94 -11.71 52.66
C ALA A 48 -35.74 -12.31 51.90
N GLN A 49 -35.86 -13.55 51.42
CA GLN A 49 -34.81 -14.19 50.62
C GLN A 49 -34.59 -13.47 49.29
N ILE A 50 -35.67 -13.13 48.56
CA ILE A 50 -35.59 -12.38 47.31
C ILE A 50 -34.92 -11.02 47.53
N GLY A 51 -35.23 -10.33 48.64
CA GLY A 51 -34.58 -9.08 49.00
C GLY A 51 -33.06 -9.22 49.19
N SER A 52 -32.63 -10.31 49.84
CA SER A 52 -31.21 -10.65 49.98
C SER A 52 -30.54 -10.93 48.62
N ASP A 53 -31.20 -11.71 47.76
CA ASP A 53 -30.68 -12.06 46.43
C ASP A 53 -30.55 -10.81 45.53
N ILE A 54 -31.51 -9.89 45.58
CA ILE A 54 -31.45 -8.60 44.88
C ILE A 54 -30.23 -7.79 45.33
N SER A 55 -30.00 -7.68 46.64
CA SER A 55 -28.85 -6.93 47.18
C SER A 55 -27.52 -7.55 46.74
N LEU A 56 -27.43 -8.88 46.71
CA LEU A 56 -26.24 -9.59 46.23
C LEU A 56 -25.98 -9.33 44.74
N ILE A 57 -27.03 -9.35 43.91
CA ILE A 57 -26.94 -9.06 42.48
C ILE A 57 -26.50 -7.62 42.23
N GLU A 58 -27.05 -6.66 42.97
CA GLU A 58 -26.64 -5.25 42.88
C GLU A 58 -25.17 -5.05 43.24
N THR A 59 -24.70 -5.74 44.29
CA THR A 59 -23.29 -5.71 44.69
C THR A 59 -22.38 -6.31 43.62
N LYS A 60 -22.74 -7.46 43.06
CA LYS A 60 -21.97 -8.07 41.96
C LYS A 60 -21.95 -7.19 40.71
N LYS A 61 -23.05 -6.49 40.43
CA LYS A 61 -23.15 -5.56 39.30
C LYS A 61 -22.18 -4.40 39.47
N THR A 62 -22.11 -3.78 40.65
CA THR A 62 -21.19 -2.68 40.92
C THR A 62 -19.73 -3.13 40.93
N GLU A 63 -19.44 -4.37 41.33
CA GLU A 63 -18.08 -4.93 41.29
C GLU A 63 -17.60 -5.24 39.86
N ILE A 64 -18.48 -5.71 38.98
CA ILE A 64 -18.13 -6.06 37.58
C ILE A 64 -18.02 -4.82 36.68
N GLN A 65 -18.79 -3.77 36.95
CA GLN A 65 -18.80 -2.54 36.14
C GLN A 65 -17.40 -1.96 35.84
N PRO A 66 -16.48 -1.77 36.82
CA PRO A 66 -15.14 -1.24 36.53
C PRO A 66 -14.31 -2.18 35.65
N GLN A 67 -14.52 -3.49 35.71
CA GLN A 67 -13.84 -4.44 34.84
C GLN A 67 -14.33 -4.29 33.39
N ILE A 68 -15.63 -4.08 33.19
CA ILE A 68 -16.20 -3.78 31.87
C ILE A 68 -15.60 -2.48 31.32
N ASP A 69 -15.55 -1.42 32.13
CA ASP A 69 -15.02 -0.12 31.72
C ASP A 69 -13.52 -0.19 31.37
N GLN A 70 -12.77 -1.02 32.10
CA GLN A 70 -11.36 -1.32 31.81
C GLN A 70 -11.20 -2.04 30.47
N GLU A 71 -12.00 -3.08 30.21
CA GLU A 71 -11.94 -3.82 28.95
C GLU A 71 -12.38 -2.96 27.75
N ILE A 72 -13.35 -2.06 27.91
CA ILE A 72 -13.72 -1.06 26.88
C ILE A 72 -12.54 -0.15 26.58
N SER A 73 -11.82 0.31 27.62
CA SER A 73 -10.65 1.17 27.45
C SER A 73 -9.51 0.43 26.73
N ARG A 74 -9.29 -0.84 27.06
CA ARG A 74 -8.30 -1.70 26.41
C ARG A 74 -8.64 -1.98 24.95
N GLN A 75 -9.91 -2.23 24.64
CA GLN A 75 -10.38 -2.39 23.25
C GLN A 75 -10.11 -1.14 22.42
N LYS A 76 -10.32 0.05 23.01
CA LYS A 76 -10.02 1.32 22.34
C LYS A 76 -8.53 1.47 22.04
N GLU A 77 -7.66 1.19 22.99
CA GLU A 77 -6.20 1.26 22.79
C GLU A 77 -5.73 0.30 21.69
N ILE A 78 -6.26 -0.93 21.65
CA ILE A 78 -5.97 -1.89 20.59
C ILE A 78 -6.45 -1.37 19.23
N GLN A 79 -7.63 -0.74 19.18
CA GLN A 79 -8.15 -0.15 17.93
C GLN A 79 -7.23 0.97 17.43
N ASP A 80 -6.78 1.86 18.31
CA ASP A 80 -5.85 2.94 17.95
C ASP A 80 -4.51 2.38 17.42
N GLN A 81 -4.04 1.25 17.96
CA GLN A 81 -2.85 0.55 17.47
C GLN A 81 -3.07 -0.07 16.08
N ILE A 82 -4.22 -0.69 15.84
CA ILE A 82 -4.60 -1.25 14.53
C ILE A 82 -4.61 -0.14 13.47
N ASP A 83 -5.19 1.02 13.79
CA ASP A 83 -5.29 2.15 12.87
C ASP A 83 -3.88 2.68 12.50
N SER A 84 -2.99 2.81 13.49
CA SER A 84 -1.60 3.20 13.27
C SER A 84 -0.83 2.20 12.41
N LEU A 85 -0.96 0.90 12.68
CA LEU A 85 -0.32 -0.15 11.88
C LEU A 85 -0.87 -0.20 10.45
N THR A 86 -2.16 0.10 10.26
CA THR A 86 -2.78 0.16 8.93
C THR A 86 -2.18 1.28 8.07
N ILE A 87 -1.90 2.44 8.68
CA ILE A 87 -1.20 3.55 8.01
C ILE A 87 0.22 3.12 7.63
N GLN A 88 0.99 2.53 8.56
CA GLN A 88 2.35 2.06 8.27
C GLN A 88 2.39 1.02 7.15
N ILE A 89 1.47 0.05 7.14
CA ILE A 89 1.35 -0.94 6.05
C ILE A 89 1.06 -0.24 4.72
N THR A 90 0.22 0.80 4.73
CA THR A 90 -0.10 1.55 3.50
C THR A 90 1.11 2.28 2.96
N ASP A 91 1.91 2.90 3.81
CA ASP A 91 3.13 3.61 3.40
C ASP A 91 4.21 2.63 2.92
N ILE A 92 4.44 1.53 3.65
CA ILE A 92 5.36 0.46 3.23
C ILE A 92 4.92 -0.14 1.89
N LYS A 93 3.61 -0.33 1.64
CA LYS A 93 3.12 -0.80 0.35
C LYS A 93 3.46 0.15 -0.79
N LYS A 94 3.34 1.47 -0.59
CA LYS A 94 3.75 2.45 -1.61
C LYS A 94 5.25 2.40 -1.85
N GLU A 95 6.05 2.21 -0.81
CA GLU A 95 7.49 2.01 -0.96
C GLU A 95 7.81 0.72 -1.72
N ILE A 96 7.13 -0.39 -1.42
CA ILE A 96 7.28 -1.66 -2.14
C ILE A 96 6.87 -1.51 -3.60
N GLU A 97 5.74 -0.86 -3.92
CA GLU A 97 5.32 -0.60 -5.31
C GLU A 97 6.39 0.19 -6.09
N HIS A 98 7.04 1.15 -5.42
CA HIS A 98 8.16 1.89 -5.99
C HIS A 98 9.39 0.98 -6.26
N PHE A 99 9.71 0.06 -5.34
CA PHE A 99 10.81 -0.89 -5.52
C PHE A 99 10.49 -2.05 -6.48
N GLU A 100 9.25 -2.52 -6.54
CA GLU A 100 8.79 -3.54 -7.50
C GLU A 100 8.83 -3.00 -8.93
N ALA A 101 8.55 -1.71 -9.15
CA ALA A 101 8.76 -1.07 -10.45
C ALA A 101 10.23 -1.09 -10.90
N ILE A 102 11.17 -1.05 -9.96
CA ILE A 102 12.61 -1.21 -10.20
C ILE A 102 12.95 -2.69 -10.51
N ASP A 103 12.29 -3.65 -9.83
CA ASP A 103 12.53 -5.10 -9.98
C ASP A 103 12.08 -5.68 -11.34
N VAL A 104 11.17 -5.01 -12.06
CA VAL A 104 10.69 -5.48 -13.39
C VAL A 104 11.72 -5.25 -14.52
N ARG A 105 12.84 -4.57 -14.26
CA ARG A 105 13.85 -4.19 -15.28
C ARG A 105 13.25 -3.46 -16.49
N ASP A 106 12.13 -2.77 -16.30
CA ASP A 106 11.46 -2.04 -17.36
C ASP A 106 12.05 -0.62 -17.45
N PRO A 107 12.95 -0.33 -18.40
CA PRO A 107 13.66 0.95 -18.42
C PRO A 107 12.73 2.16 -18.64
N ARG A 108 11.45 1.95 -18.97
CA ARG A 108 10.46 3.02 -19.12
C ARG A 108 10.27 3.84 -17.84
N PHE A 109 10.46 3.26 -16.65
CA PHE A 109 10.31 3.99 -15.37
C PHE A 109 11.34 5.13 -15.22
N LEU A 110 12.45 5.06 -15.95
CA LEU A 110 13.52 6.05 -15.89
C LEU A 110 13.18 7.34 -16.62
N ILE A 111 12.15 7.33 -17.47
CA ILE A 111 11.71 8.51 -18.22
C ILE A 111 10.60 9.24 -17.44
N THR A 112 10.99 10.05 -16.45
CA THR A 112 10.08 10.70 -15.50
C THR A 112 9.55 12.06 -16.01
N THR A 113 8.57 12.02 -16.93
CA THR A 113 8.01 13.23 -17.56
C THR A 113 7.08 14.07 -16.68
N ASP A 114 6.76 13.59 -15.47
CA ASP A 114 5.92 14.22 -14.47
C ASP A 114 6.68 14.88 -13.32
N ASP A 115 7.99 14.60 -13.15
CA ASP A 115 8.81 15.11 -12.06
C ASP A 115 8.82 16.66 -11.99
N PRO A 116 8.47 17.28 -10.85
CA PRO A 116 8.35 18.72 -10.72
C PRO A 116 9.70 19.47 -10.75
N LEU A 117 10.79 18.86 -10.25
CA LEU A 117 12.12 19.48 -10.25
C LEU A 117 12.71 19.49 -11.66
N VAL A 118 12.56 18.37 -12.38
CA VAL A 118 12.97 18.27 -13.78
C VAL A 118 12.15 19.25 -14.62
N ARG A 119 10.83 19.33 -14.41
CA ARG A 119 9.96 20.30 -15.10
C ARG A 119 10.38 21.74 -14.85
N ALA A 120 10.67 22.12 -13.61
CA ALA A 120 11.13 23.45 -13.27
C ALA A 120 12.44 23.78 -13.98
N LYS A 121 13.38 22.83 -14.04
CA LYS A 121 14.64 22.99 -14.77
C LYS A 121 14.43 23.14 -16.28
N VAL A 122 13.55 22.34 -16.90
CA VAL A 122 13.20 22.48 -18.32
C VAL A 122 12.60 23.86 -18.60
N GLN A 123 11.70 24.35 -17.74
CA GLN A 123 11.11 25.69 -17.86
C GLN A 123 12.17 26.79 -17.73
N GLU A 124 13.14 26.66 -16.83
CA GLU A 124 14.27 27.58 -16.68
C GLU A 124 15.11 27.65 -17.96
N ILE A 125 15.53 26.49 -18.48
CA ILE A 125 16.35 26.36 -19.69
C ILE A 125 15.63 26.94 -20.90
N THR A 126 14.33 26.67 -21.03
CA THR A 126 13.54 27.01 -22.21
C THR A 126 12.83 28.36 -22.14
N ARG A 127 13.03 29.14 -21.06
CA ARG A 127 12.26 30.37 -20.78
C ARG A 127 12.33 31.43 -21.90
N LEU A 128 13.41 31.45 -22.67
CA LEU A 128 13.63 32.40 -23.77
C LEU A 128 13.39 31.80 -25.16
N CYS A 129 13.14 30.49 -25.24
CA CYS A 129 12.88 29.78 -26.49
C CYS A 129 11.46 30.05 -26.95
N LYS A 130 11.31 30.42 -28.22
CA LYS A 130 10.03 30.75 -28.87
C LYS A 130 9.47 29.57 -29.63
N THR A 131 10.32 28.79 -30.30
CA THR A 131 9.90 27.63 -31.11
C THR A 131 10.16 26.31 -30.40
N LYS A 132 9.55 25.23 -30.89
CA LYS A 132 9.77 23.88 -30.37
C LYS A 132 11.22 23.44 -30.60
N GLU A 133 11.76 23.79 -31.76
CA GLU A 133 13.13 23.47 -32.20
C GLU A 133 14.16 24.19 -31.32
N GLU A 134 13.91 25.46 -30.96
CA GLU A 134 14.76 26.19 -30.02
C GLU A 134 14.75 25.53 -28.63
N LYS A 135 13.61 25.01 -28.18
CA LYS A 135 13.52 24.28 -26.90
C LYS A 135 14.26 22.96 -26.93
N GLN A 136 14.11 22.19 -28.01
CA GLN A 136 14.81 20.92 -28.27
C GLN A 136 16.33 21.14 -28.27
N GLN A 137 16.81 22.15 -29.00
CA GLN A 137 18.22 22.52 -28.97
C GLN A 137 18.67 22.91 -27.57
N ALA A 138 17.91 23.75 -26.86
CA ALA A 138 18.31 24.25 -25.54
C ALA A 138 18.47 23.13 -24.50
N VAL A 139 17.57 22.15 -24.47
CA VAL A 139 17.70 21.01 -23.56
C VAL A 139 18.86 20.08 -23.95
N PHE A 140 19.09 19.87 -25.25
CA PHE A 140 20.26 19.11 -25.71
C PHE A 140 21.57 19.79 -25.34
N GLU A 141 21.67 21.10 -25.55
CA GLU A 141 22.82 21.92 -25.16
C GLU A 141 23.07 21.89 -23.67
N TYR A 142 22.01 22.00 -22.86
CA TYR A 142 22.11 21.91 -21.41
C TYR A 142 22.71 20.57 -20.99
N VAL A 143 22.13 19.45 -21.42
CA VAL A 143 22.60 18.12 -20.98
C VAL A 143 24.06 17.89 -21.38
N ARG A 144 24.44 18.22 -22.62
CA ARG A 144 25.80 17.93 -23.10
C ARG A 144 26.89 18.83 -22.51
N LYS A 145 26.55 20.04 -22.02
CA LYS A 145 27.51 21.04 -21.51
C LYS A 145 27.50 21.22 -20.00
N GLU A 146 26.33 21.13 -19.38
CA GLU A 146 26.13 21.50 -17.97
C GLU A 146 26.17 20.32 -17.02
N ILE A 147 25.99 19.10 -17.55
CA ILE A 147 26.24 17.85 -16.84
C ILE A 147 27.70 17.47 -17.09
N GLU A 148 28.43 17.07 -16.06
CA GLU A 148 29.82 16.59 -16.12
C GLU A 148 29.86 15.08 -16.41
N TYR A 149 30.78 14.61 -17.27
CA TYR A 149 30.79 13.22 -17.74
C TYR A 149 31.76 12.46 -16.86
N VAL A 150 31.25 11.47 -16.13
CA VAL A 150 32.03 10.79 -15.09
C VAL A 150 31.81 9.30 -15.24
N THR A 151 32.87 8.57 -15.62
CA THR A 151 32.85 7.10 -15.76
C THR A 151 33.41 6.37 -14.55
N GLU A 152 34.17 7.06 -13.70
CA GLU A 152 34.78 6.52 -12.49
C GLU A 152 34.26 7.28 -11.26
N GLY A 153 33.66 6.55 -10.32
CA GLY A 153 33.36 7.07 -8.99
C GLY A 153 32.06 7.87 -8.89
N ASN A 154 30.93 7.16 -8.89
CA ASN A 154 29.82 7.59 -8.04
C ASN A 154 30.36 7.61 -6.59
N PRO A 155 30.32 8.73 -5.85
CA PRO A 155 30.97 8.83 -4.56
C PRO A 155 30.22 8.02 -3.51
N ARG A 156 30.63 6.76 -3.32
CA ARG A 156 30.71 6.09 -2.03
C ARG A 156 31.47 4.77 -2.19
N ASP A 157 32.63 4.75 -1.54
CA ASP A 157 33.43 3.59 -1.19
C ASP A 157 32.56 2.34 -0.91
N TRP A 158 32.42 1.46 -1.90
CA TRP A 158 31.87 0.12 -1.70
C TRP A 158 32.37 -0.86 -2.75
N SER A 159 32.95 -1.96 -2.28
CA SER A 159 33.45 -3.07 -3.09
C SER A 159 32.26 -3.95 -3.53
N TYR A 160 32.07 -4.15 -4.84
CA TYR A 160 30.97 -4.95 -5.40
C TYR A 160 31.43 -6.00 -6.43
N PRO A 161 30.68 -7.13 -6.59
CA PRO A 161 31.16 -8.36 -7.22
C PRO A 161 31.02 -8.44 -8.75
N ARG A 162 31.76 -9.39 -9.33
CA ARG A 162 32.06 -9.60 -10.76
C ARG A 162 30.90 -10.18 -11.60
N SER A 163 29.96 -9.37 -12.07
CA SER A 163 29.29 -9.65 -13.37
C SER A 163 28.71 -8.39 -14.04
N PHE A 164 29.03 -8.20 -15.32
CA PHE A 164 28.86 -6.96 -16.10
C PHE A 164 27.40 -6.57 -16.43
N LEU A 165 26.49 -7.54 -16.56
CA LEU A 165 25.09 -7.30 -16.94
C LEU A 165 24.13 -7.10 -15.74
N ALA A 166 24.46 -7.59 -14.55
CA ALA A 166 23.71 -7.27 -13.33
C ALA A 166 24.06 -5.86 -12.83
N TYR A 167 25.31 -5.44 -13.02
CA TYR A 167 25.86 -4.17 -12.54
C TYR A 167 25.31 -2.92 -13.23
N LYS A 168 24.91 -3.00 -14.51
CA LYS A 168 24.57 -1.79 -15.29
C LYS A 168 23.18 -1.22 -15.04
N PHE A 169 22.18 -2.03 -14.70
CA PHE A 169 20.87 -1.49 -14.27
C PHE A 169 20.89 -0.92 -12.85
N ASP A 170 21.86 -1.33 -12.01
CA ASP A 170 21.87 -0.99 -10.58
C ASP A 170 22.17 0.50 -10.29
N PHE A 171 22.62 1.30 -11.28
CA PHE A 171 22.90 2.73 -11.07
C PHE A 171 22.55 3.64 -12.27
N TRP A 172 21.49 3.34 -13.03
CA TRP A 172 20.94 4.32 -13.97
C TRP A 172 20.20 5.40 -13.20
N GLN A 173 20.72 6.61 -13.24
CA GLN A 173 20.16 7.73 -12.49
C GLN A 173 18.80 8.14 -13.04
N LEU A 174 17.90 8.49 -12.13
CA LEU A 174 16.70 9.22 -12.48
C LEU A 174 17.10 10.64 -12.98
N PRO A 175 16.30 11.23 -13.89
CA PRO A 175 16.53 12.60 -14.37
C PRO A 175 16.73 13.64 -13.26
N VAL A 176 16.03 13.49 -12.12
CA VAL A 176 16.16 14.38 -10.96
C VAL A 176 17.53 14.26 -10.29
N GLU A 177 18.08 13.05 -10.20
CA GLU A 177 19.40 12.79 -9.60
C GLU A 177 20.50 13.39 -10.47
N THR A 178 20.43 13.17 -11.80
CA THR A 178 21.38 13.76 -12.75
C THR A 178 21.37 15.29 -12.71
N ILE A 179 20.20 15.93 -12.55
CA ILE A 179 20.10 17.38 -12.36
C ILE A 179 20.73 17.82 -11.03
N GLN A 180 20.48 17.10 -9.94
CA GLN A 180 20.96 17.47 -8.61
C GLN A 180 22.48 17.30 -8.49
N TRP A 181 23.02 16.19 -8.98
CA TRP A 181 24.46 15.91 -8.93
C TRP A 181 25.23 16.64 -10.03
N ARG A 182 24.56 17.02 -11.11
CA ARG A 182 25.16 17.58 -12.33
C ARG A 182 26.24 16.68 -12.91
N LYS A 183 26.08 15.36 -12.72
CA LYS A 183 27.05 14.32 -13.07
C LYS A 183 26.29 13.09 -13.57
N GLY A 184 26.83 12.47 -14.60
CA GLY A 184 26.31 11.21 -15.13
C GLY A 184 27.10 10.78 -16.36
N ASP A 185 27.11 9.48 -16.62
CA ASP A 185 27.74 8.87 -17.79
C ASP A 185 26.77 8.81 -18.99
N CYS A 186 26.95 7.85 -19.89
CA CYS A 186 26.25 7.85 -21.18
C CYS A 186 24.74 7.61 -21.05
N GLU A 187 24.33 6.70 -20.17
CA GLU A 187 22.93 6.38 -19.89
C GLU A 187 22.22 7.53 -19.17
N ASP A 188 22.80 8.07 -18.10
CA ASP A 188 22.20 9.06 -17.22
C ASP A 188 21.83 10.32 -18.01
N ARG A 189 22.77 10.75 -18.86
CA ARG A 189 22.58 11.88 -19.76
C ARG A 189 21.53 11.60 -20.83
N SER A 190 21.53 10.38 -21.39
CA SER A 190 20.54 10.01 -22.40
C SER A 190 19.15 9.95 -21.80
N ILE A 191 18.98 9.35 -20.62
CA ILE A 191 17.74 9.29 -19.85
C ILE A 191 17.21 10.69 -19.54
N LEU A 192 18.08 11.57 -19.01
CA LEU A 192 17.74 12.96 -18.74
C LEU A 192 17.32 13.69 -20.03
N LEU A 193 18.10 13.55 -21.11
CA LEU A 193 17.82 14.21 -22.38
C LEU A 193 16.49 13.73 -22.99
N CYS A 194 16.23 12.43 -23.00
CA CYS A 194 14.95 11.87 -23.46
C CYS A 194 13.79 12.48 -22.67
N THR A 195 13.90 12.50 -21.34
CA THR A 195 12.89 13.09 -20.45
C THR A 195 12.64 14.56 -20.77
N MET A 196 13.70 15.36 -20.91
CA MET A 196 13.58 16.78 -21.25
C MET A 196 12.99 17.00 -22.65
N MET A 197 13.36 16.17 -23.63
CA MET A 197 12.81 16.22 -24.99
C MET A 197 11.30 15.96 -24.98
N ARG A 198 10.86 14.96 -24.22
CA ARG A 198 9.44 14.68 -23.99
C ARG A 198 8.73 15.87 -23.33
N MET A 199 9.31 16.49 -22.31
CA MET A 199 8.75 17.66 -21.63
C MET A 199 8.62 18.91 -22.52
N VAL A 200 9.48 19.08 -23.53
CA VAL A 200 9.36 20.17 -24.51
C VAL A 200 8.43 19.83 -25.69
N GLY A 201 7.72 18.71 -25.60
CA GLY A 201 6.63 18.34 -26.51
C GLY A 201 7.06 17.47 -27.70
N VAL A 202 8.23 16.83 -27.66
CA VAL A 202 8.59 15.78 -28.63
C VAL A 202 7.71 14.56 -28.37
N SER A 203 7.14 13.95 -29.41
CA SER A 203 6.32 12.73 -29.30
C SER A 203 7.18 11.54 -28.85
N SER A 204 6.63 10.58 -28.10
CA SER A 204 7.35 9.35 -27.74
C SER A 204 7.74 8.55 -28.99
N SER A 205 6.95 8.62 -30.08
CA SER A 205 7.30 8.04 -31.38
C SER A 205 8.56 8.62 -32.02
N ASP A 206 9.00 9.80 -31.59
CA ASP A 206 10.04 10.58 -32.25
C ASP A 206 11.31 10.69 -31.39
N VAL A 207 11.34 10.12 -30.18
CA VAL A 207 12.53 10.13 -29.32
C VAL A 207 12.65 8.86 -28.50
N ARG A 208 13.88 8.34 -28.41
CA ARG A 208 14.21 7.16 -27.63
C ARG A 208 15.65 7.15 -27.18
N VAL A 209 15.89 6.58 -26.00
CA VAL A 209 17.22 6.16 -25.55
C VAL A 209 17.56 4.88 -26.27
N VAL A 210 18.72 4.82 -26.90
CA VAL A 210 19.26 3.61 -27.51
C VAL A 210 20.46 3.16 -26.71
N VAL A 211 20.52 1.87 -26.42
CA VAL A 211 21.62 1.24 -25.70
C VAL A 211 22.24 0.21 -26.62
N GLY A 212 23.56 0.23 -26.71
CA GLY A 212 24.30 -0.63 -27.60
C GLY A 212 25.76 -0.76 -27.19
N VAL A 213 26.53 -1.30 -28.12
CA VAL A 213 27.97 -1.44 -27.99
C VAL A 213 28.63 -0.75 -29.17
N ILE A 214 29.63 0.09 -28.90
CA ILE A 214 30.43 0.77 -29.93
C ILE A 214 31.87 0.28 -29.87
N HIS A 215 32.56 0.44 -31.00
CA HIS A 215 33.98 0.14 -31.12
C HIS A 215 34.75 1.44 -31.32
N VAL A 216 35.48 1.87 -30.30
CA VAL A 216 36.28 3.10 -30.36
C VAL A 216 37.74 2.73 -30.14
N ASN A 217 38.61 3.10 -31.07
CA ASN A 217 40.06 2.82 -31.02
C ASN A 217 40.43 1.34 -30.80
N GLY A 218 39.58 0.41 -31.27
CA GLY A 218 39.80 -1.03 -31.13
C GLY A 218 39.29 -1.63 -29.80
N GLU A 219 38.73 -0.81 -28.91
CA GLU A 219 38.10 -1.26 -27.68
C GLU A 219 36.57 -1.30 -27.82
N ARG A 220 35.97 -2.37 -27.29
CA ARG A 220 34.53 -2.61 -27.28
C ARG A 220 33.96 -2.06 -25.97
N GLY A 221 33.05 -1.09 -26.04
CA GLY A 221 32.45 -0.44 -24.88
C GLY A 221 30.93 -0.31 -25.01
N GLY A 222 30.22 -0.57 -23.91
CA GLY A 222 28.78 -0.29 -23.85
C GLY A 222 28.54 1.21 -23.89
N HIS A 223 27.53 1.65 -24.64
CA HIS A 223 27.23 3.06 -24.86
C HIS A 223 25.73 3.29 -24.93
N ALA A 224 25.30 4.51 -24.58
CA ALA A 224 23.94 4.95 -24.71
C ALA A 224 23.89 6.33 -25.38
N TRP A 225 22.93 6.51 -26.28
CA TRP A 225 22.70 7.74 -27.01
C TRP A 225 21.20 7.95 -27.26
N ILE A 226 20.83 9.10 -27.81
CA ILE A 226 19.44 9.38 -28.20
C ILE A 226 19.27 9.23 -29.70
N GLU A 227 18.20 8.54 -30.11
CA GLU A 227 17.64 8.70 -31.45
C GLU A 227 16.46 9.65 -31.40
N PHE A 228 16.52 10.69 -32.23
CA PHE A 228 15.52 11.73 -32.33
C PHE A 228 15.11 11.96 -33.79
N LYS A 229 13.80 12.01 -34.05
CA LYS A 229 13.23 12.17 -35.38
C LYS A 229 12.87 13.63 -35.65
N ILE A 230 13.32 14.16 -36.79
CA ILE A 230 12.91 15.47 -37.31
C ILE A 230 12.32 15.27 -38.71
N GLY A 231 11.03 15.58 -38.85
CA GLY A 231 10.30 15.23 -40.07
C GLY A 231 10.29 13.72 -40.26
N ASP A 232 10.87 13.24 -41.36
CA ASP A 232 10.98 11.81 -41.66
C ASP A 232 12.37 11.21 -41.35
N ASP A 233 13.33 12.06 -40.97
CA ASP A 233 14.73 11.66 -40.79
C ASP A 233 15.08 11.44 -39.32
N TRP A 234 15.87 10.41 -39.06
CA TRP A 234 16.40 10.09 -37.73
C TRP A 234 17.80 10.65 -37.54
N TYR A 235 18.03 11.19 -36.36
CA TYR A 235 19.31 11.73 -35.91
C TYR A 235 19.75 11.03 -34.63
N ALA A 236 21.05 10.80 -34.49
CA ALA A 236 21.69 10.46 -33.24
C ALA A 236 22.11 11.76 -32.52
N LEU A 237 21.65 11.94 -31.29
CA LEU A 237 22.09 13.01 -30.41
C LEU A 237 23.06 12.42 -29.38
N GLU A 238 24.33 12.80 -29.52
CA GLU A 238 25.42 12.29 -28.68
C GLU A 238 25.65 13.23 -27.48
N SER A 239 25.00 12.95 -26.35
CA SER A 239 25.10 13.77 -25.13
C SER A 239 26.45 13.67 -24.42
N THR A 240 27.30 12.72 -24.80
CA THR A 240 28.66 12.58 -24.26
C THR A 240 29.70 13.38 -25.07
N CYS A 241 29.32 13.88 -26.26
CA CYS A 241 30.18 14.67 -27.11
C CYS A 241 29.83 16.17 -27.00
N PRO A 242 30.68 16.99 -26.35
CA PRO A 242 30.37 18.40 -26.08
C PRO A 242 30.28 19.27 -27.34
N THR A 243 30.80 18.79 -28.48
CA THR A 243 30.84 19.52 -29.75
C THR A 243 29.92 18.94 -30.83
N CYS A 244 29.40 17.72 -30.65
CA CYS A 244 28.60 17.03 -31.66
C CYS A 244 27.21 17.63 -31.77
N ASN A 245 26.83 18.06 -32.96
CA ASN A 245 25.46 18.53 -33.22
C ASN A 245 24.55 17.34 -33.59
N TYR A 246 23.42 17.59 -34.23
CA TYR A 246 22.50 16.56 -34.69
C TYR A 246 23.19 15.77 -35.81
N ILE A 247 23.53 14.51 -35.53
CA ILE A 247 24.22 13.64 -36.48
C ILE A 247 23.16 12.80 -37.19
N PRO A 248 23.04 12.83 -38.53
CA PRO A 248 22.14 11.90 -39.22
C PRO A 248 22.43 10.47 -38.79
N LYS A 249 21.39 9.68 -38.50
CA LYS A 249 21.54 8.32 -37.97
C LYS A 249 22.43 7.46 -38.87
N SER A 250 22.26 7.54 -40.18
CA SER A 250 23.12 6.83 -41.15
C SER A 250 24.60 7.16 -40.95
N VAL A 251 24.93 8.44 -40.84
CA VAL A 251 26.32 8.90 -40.65
C VAL A 251 26.87 8.41 -39.31
N TYR A 252 26.08 8.49 -38.23
CA TYR A 252 26.49 7.98 -36.91
C TYR A 252 26.79 6.48 -36.96
N TYR A 253 25.92 5.72 -37.64
CA TYR A 253 26.03 4.26 -37.76
C TYR A 253 27.14 3.82 -38.70
N ASP A 254 27.45 4.60 -39.74
CA ASP A 254 28.58 4.35 -40.63
C ASP A 254 29.92 4.59 -39.93
N ILE A 255 30.00 5.59 -39.03
CA ILE A 255 31.24 5.94 -38.32
C ILE A 255 31.50 5.00 -37.15
N LEU A 256 30.49 4.76 -36.30
CA LEU A 256 30.67 4.03 -35.05
C LEU A 256 30.30 2.55 -35.14
N THR A 257 29.56 2.17 -36.19
CA THR A 257 29.07 0.79 -36.40
C THR A 257 28.50 0.16 -35.11
N PRO A 258 27.53 0.83 -34.45
CA PRO A 258 27.02 0.37 -33.17
C PRO A 258 26.28 -0.96 -33.32
N GLU A 259 26.55 -1.88 -32.39
CA GLU A 259 25.71 -3.05 -32.15
C GLU A 259 24.57 -2.62 -31.22
N VAL A 260 23.37 -2.42 -31.75
CA VAL A 260 22.20 -2.01 -30.95
C VAL A 260 21.68 -3.21 -30.16
N LEU A 261 21.57 -3.05 -28.84
CA LEU A 261 21.01 -4.07 -27.95
C LEU A 261 19.53 -3.83 -27.66
N GLY A 262 19.10 -2.58 -27.70
CA GLY A 262 17.71 -2.21 -27.47
C GLY A 262 17.52 -0.70 -27.38
N TRP A 263 16.27 -0.28 -27.23
CA TRP A 263 15.91 1.11 -27.04
C TRP A 263 14.62 1.26 -26.25
N PHE A 264 14.42 2.40 -25.62
CA PHE A 264 13.23 2.68 -24.81
C PHE A 264 12.90 4.17 -24.70
N ASN A 265 11.68 4.47 -24.29
CA ASN A 265 11.23 5.79 -23.83
C ASN A 265 10.17 5.61 -22.72
N ASP A 266 9.31 6.60 -22.45
CA ASP A 266 8.23 6.51 -21.45
C ASP A 266 7.05 5.62 -21.88
N ALA A 267 6.95 5.25 -23.16
CA ALA A 267 5.83 4.50 -23.72
C ALA A 267 6.21 3.07 -24.15
N GLU A 268 7.37 2.93 -24.78
CA GLU A 268 7.79 1.73 -25.50
C GLU A 268 9.17 1.25 -25.04
N VAL A 269 9.36 -0.06 -25.09
CA VAL A 269 10.64 -0.73 -24.89
C VAL A 269 10.81 -1.78 -25.99
N HIS A 270 12.01 -1.83 -26.54
CA HIS A 270 12.39 -2.81 -27.54
C HIS A 270 13.75 -3.40 -27.18
N VAL A 271 13.83 -4.71 -27.23
CA VAL A 271 15.06 -5.47 -27.00
C VAL A 271 15.35 -6.22 -28.30
N GLU A 272 16.55 -6.06 -28.84
CA GLU A 272 16.98 -6.84 -29.99
C GLU A 272 17.30 -8.27 -29.52
N ASP A 273 16.65 -9.27 -30.12
CA ASP A 273 16.97 -10.67 -29.86
C ASP A 273 18.40 -10.93 -30.37
N SER A 274 19.31 -11.29 -29.46
CA SER A 274 20.67 -11.63 -29.87
C SER A 274 20.60 -12.86 -30.81
N GLN A 275 21.00 -12.68 -32.06
CA GLN A 275 21.26 -13.83 -32.92
C GLN A 275 22.42 -14.61 -32.32
N ASP A 276 22.08 -15.79 -31.79
CA ASP A 276 22.90 -16.93 -31.45
C ASP A 276 24.30 -16.92 -32.10
N THR A 277 25.30 -16.35 -31.40
CA THR A 277 26.70 -16.74 -31.61
C THR A 277 27.02 -17.94 -30.73
N GLY A 278 26.43 -19.09 -31.07
CA GLY A 278 26.97 -20.44 -30.92
C GLY A 278 27.78 -20.73 -29.66
N GLY A 279 27.19 -20.53 -28.48
CA GLY A 279 27.82 -20.81 -27.20
C GLY A 279 26.79 -21.26 -26.16
N SER A 280 26.30 -22.48 -26.29
CA SER A 280 25.41 -23.13 -25.31
C SER A 280 25.98 -23.06 -23.90
N LEU A 281 25.51 -22.12 -23.08
CA LEU A 281 25.58 -22.20 -21.63
C LEU A 281 24.25 -22.75 -21.13
N THR A 282 24.18 -24.07 -21.02
CA THR A 282 23.17 -24.77 -20.23
C THR A 282 23.23 -24.28 -18.79
N ILE A 283 22.22 -23.52 -18.36
CA ILE A 283 22.02 -23.16 -16.96
C ILE A 283 21.40 -24.37 -16.26
N THR A 284 22.22 -25.14 -15.54
CA THR A 284 21.72 -26.09 -14.54
C THR A 284 21.31 -25.34 -13.28
N PRO A 285 20.11 -25.59 -12.71
CA PRO A 285 19.68 -24.96 -11.47
C PRO A 285 20.48 -25.57 -10.31
N PHE A 286 21.24 -24.75 -9.58
CA PHE A 286 21.97 -25.20 -8.41
C PHE A 286 21.06 -25.23 -7.18
N SER A 287 20.97 -26.40 -6.57
CA SER A 287 20.32 -26.66 -5.30
C SER A 287 21.08 -25.99 -4.15
N LEU A 288 20.34 -25.36 -3.25
CA LEU A 288 20.84 -24.83 -1.98
C LEU A 288 21.22 -25.97 -1.03
N SER A 289 22.44 -25.90 -0.50
CA SER A 289 22.88 -26.56 0.74
C SER A 289 23.47 -25.52 1.67
#